data_AF-A0A533SGC4-F1
#
_entry.id   AF-A0A533SGC4-F1
#
_cell.length_a   1.000
_cell.length_b   1.000
_cell.length_c   1.000
_cell.angle_alpha   90.00
_cell.angle_beta   90.00
_cell.angle_gamma   90.00
#
_symmetry.space_group_name_H-M   'P 1'
#
loop_
_entity.id
_entity.type
_entity.pdbx_description
1 polymer ?
#
loop_
_entity_poly.entity_id
_entity_poly.type
_entity_poly.pdbx_seq_one_letter_code
_entity_poly.pdbx_strand_id
1 'polypeptide(L)'
;ALYINKATVNISLSTFIGNLANSTATGGAHGGAIYFNTGALTIDHSVFNANAASGSYGRGGAIYLDAGTLSLSSSSLVGNLASSGGSGVFNHALNGATTTAINNWWGCNEGPGETGCDQAMTDNGQLTASPWIVLTHSASPNGLRPGESATLTASFLQNSAGQPLTTADINVLLGRTITWSGATLGTLSNQQAVMPYTGQATATFTAGTTLGMGGASVSYDNALVAAAIEVYAQADLAVSKSGPAFGVVGSSLTYTVTLSNSGPDAAPDVTLSDALPAGLPFLSQSQINGPAFTLSQAGNTVSNSIASLASGASATFEIVATVSASATPGAELVNTATASSPALDPTPDNNSASASATIYVAPAIGSAASTTFTIGSAGSFSVTATGYPTPALAASGALP
;
A
#
# COMPACT_ATOMS: atom_id res chain seq x y z
N ALA A 1 32.37 36.26 12.28
CA ALA A 1 33.27 35.15 12.64
C ALA A 1 33.90 35.40 14.01
N LEU A 2 34.20 34.35 14.77
CA LEU A 2 34.81 34.41 16.10
C LEU A 2 36.12 33.61 16.12
N TYR A 3 37.16 34.19 16.74
CA TYR A 3 38.36 33.47 17.16
C TYR A 3 38.37 33.41 18.68
N ILE A 4 38.42 32.21 19.26
CA ILE A 4 38.33 32.00 20.70
C ILE A 4 39.59 31.27 21.18
N ASN A 5 40.29 31.84 22.17
CA ASN A 5 41.52 31.27 22.73
C ASN A 5 41.46 31.19 24.27
N LYS A 6 41.57 29.97 24.80
CA LYS A 6 41.65 29.64 26.24
C LYS A 6 40.50 30.23 27.09
N ALA A 7 39.26 29.84 26.77
CA ALA A 7 38.08 30.26 27.51
C ALA A 7 37.02 29.15 27.62
N THR A 8 36.17 29.25 28.65
CA THR A 8 34.86 28.59 28.67
C THR A 8 33.86 29.55 28.03
N VAL A 9 33.25 29.17 26.92
CA VAL A 9 32.34 30.02 26.15
C VAL A 9 31.03 29.30 25.92
N ASN A 10 29.92 30.00 26.18
CA ASN A 10 28.58 29.56 25.84
C ASN A 10 28.02 30.47 24.75
N ILE A 11 27.58 29.88 23.64
CA ILE A 11 26.94 30.59 22.53
C ILE A 11 25.54 30.00 22.36
N SER A 12 24.52 30.81 22.62
CA SER A 12 23.13 30.40 22.42
C SER A 12 22.41 31.39 21.51
N LEU A 13 21.36 30.92 20.82
CA LEU A 13 20.44 31.76 20.05
C LEU A 13 21.14 32.71 19.07
N SER A 14 22.25 32.27 18.50
CA SER A 14 23.14 33.09 17.68
C SER A 14 23.07 32.68 16.21
N THR A 15 23.37 33.61 15.31
CA THR A 15 23.27 33.38 13.86
C THR A 15 24.56 33.79 13.18
N PHE A 16 25.17 32.85 12.45
CA PHE A 16 26.40 32.99 11.69
C PHE A 16 26.10 32.70 10.22
N ILE A 17 26.07 33.74 9.38
CA ILE A 17 25.69 33.62 7.97
C ILE A 17 26.81 34.18 7.08
N GLY A 18 27.21 33.41 6.06
CA GLY A 18 28.05 33.93 4.98
C GLY A 18 29.48 34.31 5.41
N ASN A 19 29.97 33.81 6.55
CA ASN A 19 31.33 34.12 6.99
C ASN A 19 32.34 33.32 6.17
N LEU A 20 33.46 33.95 5.78
CA LEU A 20 34.49 33.32 4.96
C LEU A 20 35.85 33.43 5.68
N ALA A 21 36.43 32.28 6.02
CA ALA A 21 37.85 32.15 6.33
C ALA A 21 38.58 31.76 5.04
N ASN A 22 39.51 32.60 4.58
CA ASN A 22 40.30 32.35 3.37
C ASN A 22 41.79 32.56 3.65
N SER A 23 42.63 31.67 3.11
CA SER A 23 44.08 31.73 3.27
C SER A 23 44.77 31.12 2.06
N THR A 24 45.79 31.82 1.57
CA THR A 24 46.72 31.32 0.54
C THR A 24 47.98 30.70 1.16
N ALA A 25 48.09 30.70 2.49
CA ALA A 25 49.24 30.15 3.21
C ALA A 25 49.09 28.63 3.42
N THR A 26 50.22 27.94 3.55
CA THR A 26 50.31 26.48 3.73
C THR A 26 49.58 25.94 4.97
N GLY A 27 49.29 26.79 5.96
CA GLY A 27 48.55 26.42 7.18
C GLY A 27 47.02 26.32 7.03
N GLY A 28 46.45 26.72 5.88
CA GLY A 28 44.99 26.67 5.63
C GLY A 28 44.20 27.80 6.29
N ALA A 29 42.90 27.87 5.97
CA ALA A 29 41.93 28.75 6.63
C ALA A 29 40.94 27.88 7.39
N HIS A 30 40.67 28.20 8.65
CA HIS A 30 39.91 27.32 9.53
C HIS A 30 38.78 28.09 10.20
N GLY A 31 37.63 27.44 10.38
CA GLY A 31 36.55 27.98 11.19
C GLY A 31 35.88 29.18 10.54
N GLY A 32 35.19 28.96 9.42
CA GLY A 32 34.56 30.04 8.64
C GLY A 32 33.67 30.92 9.50
N ALA A 33 32.87 30.33 10.41
CA ALA A 33 32.16 31.08 11.45
C ALA A 33 32.95 31.14 12.77
N ILE A 34 33.46 30.02 13.26
CA ILE A 34 34.13 29.92 14.56
C ILE A 34 35.41 29.13 14.43
N TYR A 35 36.53 29.73 14.84
CA TYR A 35 37.75 29.04 15.19
C TYR A 35 37.88 28.99 16.71
N PHE A 36 37.91 27.79 17.28
CA PHE A 36 38.12 27.58 18.71
C PHE A 36 39.46 26.88 18.96
N ASN A 37 40.35 27.57 19.68
CA ASN A 37 41.70 27.08 19.94
C ASN A 37 41.71 26.02 21.07
N THR A 38 41.21 26.35 22.27
CA THR A 38 41.19 25.41 23.41
C THR A 38 40.29 25.91 24.54
N GLY A 39 39.89 25.01 25.44
CA GLY A 39 38.94 25.26 26.54
C GLY A 39 37.68 24.41 26.40
N ALA A 40 36.53 24.96 26.80
CA ALA A 40 35.22 24.32 26.63
C ALA A 40 34.26 25.27 25.90
N LEU A 41 33.69 24.81 24.79
CA LEU A 41 32.72 25.53 23.98
C LEU A 41 31.38 24.81 24.02
N THR A 42 30.35 25.52 24.49
CA THR A 42 28.96 25.05 24.40
C THR A 42 28.22 25.93 23.41
N ILE A 43 27.54 25.29 22.46
CA ILE A 43 26.71 25.95 21.46
C ILE A 43 25.32 25.30 21.47
N ASP A 44 24.29 26.12 21.62
CA ASP A 44 22.90 25.68 21.54
C ASP A 44 22.02 26.64 20.73
N HIS A 45 20.95 26.12 20.13
CA HIS A 45 19.93 26.89 19.41
C HIS A 45 20.51 27.94 18.43
N SER A 46 21.61 27.62 17.76
CA SER A 46 22.33 28.57 16.91
C SER A 46 22.26 28.14 15.44
N VAL A 47 22.36 29.10 14.53
CA VAL A 47 22.27 28.89 13.09
C VAL A 47 23.62 29.19 12.44
N PHE A 48 24.13 28.22 11.68
CA PHE A 48 25.31 28.32 10.84
C PHE A 48 24.88 28.08 9.39
N ASN A 49 24.79 29.15 8.61
CA ASN A 49 24.34 29.06 7.22
C ASN A 49 25.39 29.63 6.26
N ALA A 50 25.74 28.87 5.22
CA ALA A 50 26.60 29.34 4.14
C ALA A 50 27.96 29.92 4.60
N ASN A 51 28.54 29.41 5.70
CA ASN A 51 29.90 29.78 6.12
C ASN A 51 30.92 28.92 5.39
N ALA A 52 32.10 29.47 5.12
CA ALA A 52 33.10 28.82 4.30
C ALA A 52 34.51 28.92 4.90
N ALA A 53 35.24 27.81 4.81
CA ALA A 53 36.68 27.73 5.04
C ALA A 53 37.36 27.31 3.73
N SER A 54 37.99 28.27 3.05
CA SER A 54 38.58 28.11 1.72
C SER A 54 40.11 28.21 1.72
N GLY A 55 40.77 27.53 0.79
CA GLY A 55 42.23 27.49 0.66
C GLY A 55 42.76 26.07 0.55
N SER A 56 44.09 25.89 0.57
CA SER A 56 44.72 24.57 0.38
C SER A 56 44.41 23.56 1.50
N TYR A 57 44.04 24.04 2.69
CA TYR A 57 43.70 23.21 3.86
C TYR A 57 42.49 23.78 4.62
N GLY A 58 41.42 24.11 3.90
CA GLY A 58 40.22 24.73 4.50
C GLY A 58 39.40 23.73 5.31
N ARG A 59 39.31 23.88 6.64
CA ARG A 59 38.58 22.95 7.52
C ARG A 59 37.61 23.67 8.44
N GLY A 60 36.50 23.02 8.78
CA GLY A 60 35.51 23.61 9.70
C GLY A 60 34.80 24.79 9.06
N GLY A 61 33.99 24.54 8.02
CA GLY A 61 33.33 25.59 7.25
C GLY A 61 32.48 26.50 8.12
N ALA A 62 31.72 25.92 9.05
CA ALA A 62 31.16 26.65 10.18
C ALA A 62 32.13 26.67 11.37
N ILE A 63 32.46 25.50 11.94
CA ILE A 63 33.20 25.42 13.20
C ILE A 63 34.47 24.59 13.01
N TYR A 64 35.60 25.15 13.40
CA TYR A 64 36.86 24.44 13.56
C TYR A 64 37.24 24.41 15.04
N LEU A 65 37.40 23.19 15.58
CA LEU A 65 37.87 22.93 16.94
C LEU A 65 39.31 22.43 16.88
N ASP A 66 40.26 23.27 17.29
CA ASP A 66 41.69 22.92 17.32
C ASP A 66 42.02 22.02 18.51
N ALA A 67 41.54 22.34 19.72
CA ALA A 67 41.70 21.53 20.92
C ALA A 67 40.55 21.79 21.91
N GLY A 68 40.47 21.00 22.99
CA GLY A 68 39.45 21.16 24.04
C GLY A 68 38.14 20.46 23.70
N THR A 69 37.02 20.93 24.26
CA THR A 69 35.71 20.27 24.11
C THR A 69 34.68 21.15 23.41
N LEU A 70 33.87 20.53 22.54
CA LEU A 70 32.67 21.13 21.95
C LEU A 70 31.43 20.32 22.34
N SER A 71 30.45 21.01 22.93
CA SER A 71 29.08 20.52 23.08
C SER A 71 28.16 21.35 22.17
N LEU A 72 27.62 20.74 21.12
CA LEU A 72 26.77 21.40 20.12
C LEU A 72 25.39 20.72 20.12
N SER A 73 24.32 21.48 20.32
CA SER A 73 22.97 20.94 20.35
C SER A 73 21.90 21.87 19.81
N SER A 74 20.76 21.32 19.38
CA SER A 74 19.57 22.07 18.96
C SER A 74 19.85 23.15 17.91
N SER A 75 20.92 22.98 17.14
CA SER A 75 21.47 24.00 16.23
C SER A 75 21.32 23.55 14.77
N SER A 76 21.37 24.50 13.85
CA SER A 76 21.25 24.25 12.41
C SER A 76 22.56 24.56 11.70
N LEU A 77 23.09 23.61 10.94
CA LEU A 77 24.27 23.74 10.09
C LEU A 77 23.84 23.39 8.67
N VAL A 78 23.74 24.42 7.81
CA VAL A 78 23.22 24.26 6.45
C VAL A 78 24.10 24.99 5.45
N GLY A 79 24.48 24.30 4.38
CA GLY A 79 25.18 24.88 3.24
C GLY A 79 26.55 25.45 3.56
N ASN A 80 27.18 25.02 4.66
CA ASN A 80 28.54 25.43 4.97
C ASN A 80 29.53 24.71 4.04
N LEU A 81 30.72 25.25 3.86
CA LEU A 81 31.70 24.75 2.89
C LEU A 81 33.11 24.68 3.49
N ALA A 82 33.83 23.59 3.22
CA ALA A 82 35.23 23.45 3.61
C ALA A 82 36.00 22.75 2.49
N SER A 83 37.10 23.33 2.02
CA SER A 83 37.86 22.78 0.88
C SER A 83 38.60 21.48 1.19
N SER A 84 38.84 21.17 2.47
CA SER A 84 39.56 19.98 2.94
C SER A 84 38.78 19.18 3.98
N GLY A 85 37.54 19.60 4.27
CA GLY A 85 36.59 18.82 5.04
C GLY A 85 36.06 19.45 6.33
N GLY A 86 34.92 18.93 6.78
CA GLY A 86 34.23 19.34 8.01
C GLY A 86 33.45 20.59 7.70
N SER A 87 32.60 20.56 6.67
CA SER A 87 31.86 21.74 6.23
C SER A 87 31.03 22.34 7.36
N GLY A 88 30.37 21.52 8.19
CA GLY A 88 29.77 21.96 9.44
C GLY A 88 30.79 22.03 10.58
N VAL A 89 31.37 20.89 10.96
CA VAL A 89 32.30 20.81 12.09
C VAL A 89 33.56 20.04 11.70
N PHE A 90 34.72 20.59 12.06
CA PHE A 90 35.98 19.86 12.06
C PHE A 90 36.56 19.77 13.46
N ASN A 91 36.81 18.55 13.94
CA ASN A 91 37.40 18.23 15.24
C ASN A 91 38.86 17.78 15.06
N HIS A 92 39.81 18.63 15.42
CA HIS A 92 41.24 18.34 15.34
C HIS A 92 41.70 17.50 16.54
N ALA A 93 41.31 16.22 16.54
CA ALA A 93 41.56 15.32 17.65
C ALA A 93 43.05 15.02 17.88
N LEU A 94 43.89 15.16 16.85
CA LEU A 94 45.35 15.09 17.00
C LEU A 94 45.90 16.15 17.97
N ASN A 95 45.19 17.27 18.12
CA ASN A 95 45.48 18.34 19.08
C ASN A 95 44.67 18.20 20.39
N GLY A 96 43.99 17.06 20.61
CA GLY A 96 43.24 16.77 21.82
C GLY A 96 41.80 17.30 21.84
N ALA A 97 41.23 17.60 20.67
CA ALA A 97 39.84 18.04 20.53
C ALA A 97 38.84 16.87 20.69
N THR A 98 37.75 17.09 21.44
CA THR A 98 36.60 16.17 21.49
C THR A 98 35.30 16.91 21.23
N THR A 99 34.41 16.29 20.45
CA THR A 99 33.14 16.90 20.04
C THR A 99 31.95 15.98 20.34
N THR A 100 30.92 16.55 20.94
CA THR A 100 29.58 15.97 21.04
C THR A 100 28.58 16.93 20.40
N ALA A 101 28.04 16.54 19.25
CA ALA A 101 27.12 17.31 18.43
C ALA A 101 25.81 16.53 18.24
N ILE A 102 24.88 16.63 19.19
CA ILE A 102 23.64 15.85 19.20
C ILE A 102 22.41 16.74 18.96
N ASN A 103 21.36 16.18 18.38
CA ASN A 103 20.11 16.87 18.06
C ASN A 103 20.35 18.18 17.28
N ASN A 104 21.23 18.14 16.29
CA ASN A 104 21.44 19.24 15.35
C ASN A 104 20.79 18.92 14.01
N TRP A 105 20.39 19.95 13.27
CA TRP A 105 19.95 19.84 11.89
C TRP A 105 21.13 20.10 10.96
N TRP A 106 21.51 19.09 10.16
CA TRP A 106 22.66 19.17 9.24
C TRP A 106 22.26 19.53 7.80
N GLY A 107 21.00 19.91 7.58
CA GLY A 107 20.48 20.29 6.25
C GLY A 107 19.79 19.16 5.49
N CYS A 108 19.88 17.91 5.96
CA CYS A 108 19.24 16.73 5.36
C CYS A 108 18.88 15.68 6.43
N ASN A 109 18.18 14.62 6.04
CA ASN A 109 17.72 13.56 6.95
C ASN A 109 18.73 12.44 7.17
N GLU A 110 19.64 12.26 6.22
CA GLU A 110 20.58 11.15 6.13
C GLU A 110 21.70 11.26 7.17
N GLY A 111 21.97 12.48 7.64
CA GLY A 111 22.90 12.77 8.73
C GLY A 111 24.21 13.40 8.25
N PRO A 112 25.06 13.85 9.19
CA PRO A 112 26.25 14.61 8.86
C PRO A 112 27.24 13.81 8.00
N GLY A 113 27.70 14.40 6.90
CA GLY A 113 28.62 13.75 5.95
C GLY A 113 27.96 13.17 4.72
N GLU A 114 26.65 12.95 4.76
CA GLU A 114 25.88 12.42 3.64
C GLU A 114 25.59 13.48 2.56
N THR A 115 25.16 13.04 1.38
CA THR A 115 24.88 13.94 0.27
C THR A 115 23.79 14.94 0.63
N GLY A 116 24.10 16.24 0.53
CA GLY A 116 23.18 17.31 0.91
C GLY A 116 23.23 17.71 2.39
N CYS A 117 23.96 16.98 3.23
CA CYS A 117 24.22 17.36 4.62
C CYS A 117 25.59 18.01 4.80
N ASP A 118 25.68 18.90 5.78
CA ASP A 118 26.95 19.39 6.26
C ASP A 118 27.73 18.30 7.00
N GLN A 119 29.06 18.34 6.87
CA GLN A 119 29.93 17.30 7.39
C GLN A 119 30.34 17.59 8.83
N ALA A 120 30.36 16.55 9.66
CA ALA A 120 31.06 16.53 10.93
C ALA A 120 32.25 15.55 10.78
N MET A 121 33.48 16.06 10.86
CA MET A 121 34.67 15.25 10.62
C MET A 121 35.74 15.44 11.68
N THR A 122 36.62 14.44 11.81
CA THR A 122 37.78 14.47 12.69
C THR A 122 38.97 13.82 12.01
N ASP A 123 40.19 14.30 12.30
CA ASP A 123 41.41 13.74 11.72
C ASP A 123 41.96 12.50 12.41
N ASN A 124 41.54 12.20 13.64
CA ASN A 124 41.67 10.90 14.32
C ASN A 124 41.21 11.03 15.79
N GLY A 125 39.98 10.66 16.15
CA GLY A 125 39.54 10.69 17.55
C GLY A 125 38.02 10.70 17.76
N GLN A 126 37.59 11.14 18.95
CA GLN A 126 36.18 11.09 19.35
C GLN A 126 35.39 12.29 18.83
N LEU A 127 34.48 12.01 17.89
CA LEU A 127 33.42 12.91 17.45
C LEU A 127 32.10 12.13 17.48
N THR A 128 31.14 12.62 18.27
CA THR A 128 29.77 12.09 18.29
C THR A 128 28.85 13.08 17.58
N ALA A 129 28.19 12.67 16.51
CA ALA A 129 27.29 13.51 15.71
C ALA A 129 25.83 12.98 15.65
N SER A 130 25.56 11.92 16.42
CA SER A 130 24.28 11.20 16.45
C SER A 130 23.75 11.17 17.89
N PRO A 131 22.43 11.27 18.09
CA PRO A 131 21.39 11.43 17.07
C PRO A 131 21.34 12.86 16.50
N TRP A 132 20.70 13.04 15.34
CA TRP A 132 20.44 14.35 14.71
C TRP A 132 18.94 14.56 14.51
N ILE A 133 18.51 15.81 14.29
CA ILE A 133 17.09 16.14 14.04
C ILE A 133 16.71 15.59 12.66
N VAL A 134 15.51 15.01 12.51
CA VAL A 134 15.00 14.52 11.22
C VAL A 134 13.63 15.12 10.91
N LEU A 135 13.38 15.37 9.63
CA LEU A 135 12.05 15.67 9.10
C LEU A 135 11.30 14.35 8.87
N THR A 136 10.15 14.17 9.51
CA THR A 136 9.24 13.08 9.19
C THR A 136 8.03 13.55 8.42
N HIS A 137 7.40 12.62 7.70
CA HIS A 137 6.20 12.87 6.93
C HIS A 137 5.25 11.68 7.06
N SER A 138 4.00 11.95 7.41
CA SER A 138 2.96 10.93 7.56
C SER A 138 1.64 11.39 6.94
N ALA A 139 0.77 10.42 6.65
CA ALA A 139 -0.60 10.63 6.20
C ALA A 139 -1.58 10.00 7.19
N SER A 140 -2.66 10.72 7.52
CA SER A 140 -3.74 10.20 8.36
C SER A 140 -5.11 10.60 7.79
N PRO A 141 -5.96 9.63 7.39
CA PRO A 141 -5.62 8.20 7.19
C PRO A 141 -4.61 7.99 6.05
N ASN A 142 -3.99 6.80 5.96
CA ASN A 142 -3.06 6.42 4.90
C ASN A 142 -3.68 5.52 3.81
N GLY A 143 -4.98 5.26 3.91
CA GLY A 143 -5.78 4.60 2.88
C GLY A 143 -7.05 5.41 2.63
N LEU A 144 -7.36 5.68 1.36
CA LEU A 144 -8.47 6.53 0.95
C LEU A 144 -9.27 5.89 -0.19
N ARG A 145 -10.58 6.09 -0.16
CA ARG A 145 -11.41 5.92 -1.36
C ARG A 145 -11.29 7.15 -2.28
N PRO A 146 -11.62 7.03 -3.58
CA PRO A 146 -11.65 8.18 -4.47
C PRO A 146 -12.46 9.37 -3.91
N GLY A 147 -11.85 10.56 -3.93
CA GLY A 147 -12.46 11.79 -3.42
C GLY A 147 -12.36 11.98 -1.89
N GLU A 148 -11.96 10.97 -1.12
CA GLU A 148 -11.65 11.15 0.30
C GLU A 148 -10.34 11.93 0.48
N SER A 149 -10.11 12.42 1.70
CA SER A 149 -8.95 13.24 2.02
C SER A 149 -8.22 12.77 3.26
N ALA A 150 -6.90 12.95 3.25
CA ALA A 150 -6.00 12.73 4.36
C ALA A 150 -5.33 14.03 4.79
N THR A 151 -5.01 14.11 6.07
CA THR A 151 -4.08 15.13 6.58
C THR A 151 -2.68 14.59 6.44
N LEU A 152 -1.86 15.27 5.64
CA LEU A 152 -0.43 15.07 5.61
C LEU A 152 0.21 15.90 6.72
N THR A 153 1.15 15.32 7.46
CA THR A 153 1.86 15.98 8.56
C THR A 153 3.37 15.85 8.37
N ALA A 154 4.04 16.99 8.20
CA ALA A 154 5.49 17.11 8.25
C ALA A 154 5.92 17.51 9.66
N SER A 155 6.91 16.87 10.26
CA SER A 155 7.25 17.05 11.68
C SER A 155 8.76 16.99 11.95
N PHE A 156 9.25 17.86 12.83
CA PHE A 156 10.62 17.82 13.37
C PHE A 156 10.69 17.30 14.81
N LEU A 157 9.58 16.83 15.38
CA LEU A 157 9.49 16.44 16.79
C LEU A 157 10.12 15.06 17.12
N GLN A 158 11.10 14.62 16.33
CA GLN A 158 11.88 13.43 16.62
C GLN A 158 13.30 13.53 16.06
N ASN A 159 14.22 12.78 16.66
CA ASN A 159 15.58 12.62 16.16
C ASN A 159 15.75 11.32 15.37
N SER A 160 16.94 11.11 14.81
CA SER A 160 17.30 9.93 14.00
C SER A 160 17.28 8.61 14.77
N ALA A 161 17.28 8.64 16.11
CA ALA A 161 17.10 7.47 16.96
C ALA A 161 15.62 7.20 17.30
N GLY A 162 14.67 7.96 16.73
CA GLY A 162 13.24 7.86 17.03
C GLY A 162 12.86 8.42 18.40
N GLN A 163 13.76 9.14 19.07
CA GLN A 163 13.46 9.76 20.35
C GLN A 163 12.69 11.07 20.13
N PRO A 164 11.68 11.37 20.97
CA PRO A 164 10.88 12.57 20.82
C PRO A 164 11.70 13.84 21.09
N LEU A 165 11.40 14.89 20.35
CA LEU A 165 11.90 16.25 20.54
C LEU A 165 10.75 17.20 20.86
N THR A 166 11.06 18.31 21.50
CA THR A 166 10.13 19.40 21.79
C THR A 166 10.33 20.56 20.83
N THR A 167 9.39 21.51 20.82
CA THR A 167 9.52 22.75 20.03
C THR A 167 10.69 23.63 20.48
N ALA A 168 11.15 23.49 21.72
CA ALA A 168 12.36 24.17 22.18
C ALA A 168 13.59 23.64 21.43
N ASP A 169 13.72 22.32 21.34
CA ASP A 169 14.86 21.65 20.70
C ASP A 169 15.02 21.98 19.20
N ILE A 170 13.92 22.37 18.55
CA ILE A 170 13.88 22.59 17.09
C ILE A 170 13.61 24.04 16.69
N ASN A 171 13.71 24.99 17.63
CA ASN A 171 13.37 26.40 17.39
C ASN A 171 14.10 27.02 16.19
N VAL A 172 15.34 26.59 15.92
CA VAL A 172 16.14 27.03 14.76
C VAL A 172 15.56 26.64 13.38
N LEU A 173 14.56 25.76 13.36
CA LEU A 173 13.88 25.26 12.16
C LEU A 173 12.48 25.88 11.97
N LEU A 174 11.96 26.57 12.98
CA LEU A 174 10.62 27.15 12.96
C LEU A 174 10.60 28.43 12.13
N GLY A 175 9.46 28.74 11.51
CA GLY A 175 9.28 29.97 10.73
C GLY A 175 9.98 29.96 9.37
N ARG A 176 10.60 28.85 8.97
CA ARG A 176 11.28 28.67 7.68
C ARG A 176 10.37 27.98 6.66
N THR A 177 10.65 28.20 5.39
CA THR A 177 9.87 27.65 4.28
C THR A 177 9.89 26.12 4.27
N ILE A 178 8.72 25.53 4.07
CA ILE A 178 8.55 24.10 3.82
C ILE A 178 7.76 23.94 2.52
N THR A 179 8.16 23.03 1.64
CA THR A 179 7.60 22.90 0.29
C THR A 179 6.93 21.54 0.10
N TRP A 180 5.64 21.56 -0.23
CA TRP A 180 4.88 20.36 -0.56
C TRP A 180 4.90 20.14 -2.07
N SER A 181 5.16 18.91 -2.51
CA SER A 181 5.29 18.60 -3.94
C SER A 181 5.07 17.11 -4.21
N GLY A 182 5.22 16.68 -5.47
CA GLY A 182 5.26 15.26 -5.82
C GLY A 182 3.95 14.50 -5.58
N ALA A 183 2.79 15.18 -5.64
CA ALA A 183 1.50 14.54 -5.47
C ALA A 183 1.22 13.55 -6.61
N THR A 184 0.96 12.30 -6.27
CA THR A 184 0.57 11.23 -7.21
C THR A 184 -0.74 10.59 -6.75
N LEU A 185 -1.59 10.21 -7.71
CA LEU A 185 -2.94 9.67 -7.48
C LEU A 185 -3.88 10.58 -6.66
N GLY A 186 -3.59 11.88 -6.61
CA GLY A 186 -4.40 12.86 -5.89
C GLY A 186 -3.91 14.29 -6.06
N THR A 187 -4.45 15.20 -5.27
CA THR A 187 -4.10 16.63 -5.29
C THR A 187 -3.80 17.15 -3.90
N LEU A 188 -2.96 18.18 -3.82
CA LEU A 188 -2.63 18.87 -2.57
C LEU A 188 -3.36 20.20 -2.46
N SER A 189 -3.92 20.48 -1.29
CA SER A 189 -4.54 21.77 -0.95
C SER A 189 -4.23 22.15 0.50
N ASN A 190 -4.58 23.39 0.90
CA ASN A 190 -4.40 23.89 2.27
C ASN A 190 -2.99 23.69 2.85
N GLN A 191 -1.98 23.87 2.00
CA GLN A 191 -0.58 23.63 2.34
C GLN A 191 -0.05 24.75 3.22
N GLN A 192 0.51 24.42 4.37
CA GLN A 192 1.33 25.37 5.11
C GLN A 192 2.68 25.53 4.41
N ALA A 193 2.97 26.72 3.91
CA ALA A 193 4.22 27.05 3.22
C ALA A 193 5.39 27.35 4.18
N VAL A 194 5.12 27.41 5.49
CA VAL A 194 6.09 27.73 6.53
C VAL A 194 5.90 26.75 7.69
N MET A 195 7.00 26.30 8.28
CA MET A 195 7.04 25.45 9.47
C MET A 195 6.46 26.20 10.69
N PRO A 196 5.27 25.84 11.22
CA PRO A 196 4.68 26.55 12.35
C PRO A 196 5.43 26.28 13.65
N TYR A 197 5.26 27.16 14.65
CA TYR A 197 5.92 27.04 15.96
C TYR A 197 5.51 25.81 16.79
N THR A 198 4.56 25.00 16.29
CA THR A 198 4.22 23.68 16.82
C THR A 198 5.24 22.60 16.43
N GLY A 199 6.14 22.88 15.49
CA GLY A 199 7.07 21.88 14.92
C GLY A 199 6.40 20.91 13.94
N GLN A 200 5.13 21.15 13.60
CA GLN A 200 4.36 20.32 12.66
C GLN A 200 3.64 21.19 11.62
N ALA A 201 3.87 20.89 10.34
CA ALA A 201 3.21 21.54 9.21
C ALA A 201 2.25 20.55 8.58
N THR A 202 1.12 21.05 8.09
CA THR A 202 0.11 20.20 7.45
C THR A 202 -0.23 20.63 6.03
N ALA A 203 -0.72 19.65 5.27
CA ALA A 203 -1.39 19.83 4.00
C ALA A 203 -2.55 18.84 3.90
N THR A 204 -3.54 19.15 3.06
CA THR A 204 -4.62 18.21 2.72
C THR A 204 -4.28 17.51 1.42
N PHE A 205 -4.29 16.18 1.44
CA PHE A 205 -4.25 15.36 0.24
C PHE A 205 -5.65 14.85 -0.07
N THR A 206 -6.13 15.01 -1.30
CA THR A 206 -7.41 14.46 -1.76
C THR A 206 -7.16 13.42 -2.84
N ALA A 207 -7.65 12.20 -2.64
CA ALA A 207 -7.47 11.08 -3.56
C ALA A 207 -8.20 11.32 -4.88
N GLY A 208 -7.54 10.99 -5.98
CA GLY A 208 -8.12 10.96 -7.32
C GLY A 208 -8.92 9.67 -7.56
N THR A 209 -9.22 9.39 -8.83
CA THR A 209 -10.01 8.20 -9.22
C THR A 209 -9.15 6.97 -9.55
N THR A 210 -7.85 7.14 -9.76
CA THR A 210 -6.94 6.04 -10.08
C THR A 210 -6.52 5.32 -8.80
N LEU A 211 -6.71 4.01 -8.78
CA LEU A 211 -6.36 3.15 -7.64
C LEU A 211 -4.85 2.84 -7.61
N GLY A 212 -4.35 2.52 -6.42
CA GLY A 212 -2.97 2.08 -6.19
C GLY A 212 -2.22 2.93 -5.17
N MET A 213 -0.90 2.75 -5.14
CA MET A 213 -0.01 3.46 -4.21
C MET A 213 0.39 4.82 -4.80
N GLY A 214 -0.01 5.89 -4.11
CA GLY A 214 0.37 7.26 -4.41
C GLY A 214 0.88 7.97 -3.16
N GLY A 215 0.70 9.28 -3.10
CA GLY A 215 1.08 10.09 -1.95
C GLY A 215 1.61 11.45 -2.35
N ALA A 216 2.37 12.06 -1.46
CA ALA A 216 3.03 13.33 -1.71
C ALA A 216 4.35 13.42 -0.94
N SER A 217 5.17 14.37 -1.35
CA SER A 217 6.45 14.68 -0.72
C SER A 217 6.43 16.04 -0.06
N VAL A 218 7.26 16.19 0.96
CA VAL A 218 7.57 17.46 1.59
C VAL A 218 9.08 17.64 1.63
N SER A 219 9.55 18.85 1.33
CA SER A 219 10.96 19.20 1.39
C SER A 219 11.23 20.39 2.31
N TYR A 220 12.39 20.31 2.95
CA TYR A 220 12.94 21.33 3.83
C TYR A 220 14.46 21.28 3.73
N ASP A 221 15.10 22.39 3.36
CA ASP A 221 16.50 22.40 2.94
C ASP A 221 16.77 21.30 1.88
N ASN A 222 17.67 20.35 2.15
CA ASN A 222 17.97 19.22 1.27
C ASN A 222 17.23 17.93 1.64
N ALA A 223 16.42 17.94 2.70
CA ALA A 223 15.58 16.78 3.02
C ALA A 223 14.35 16.72 2.12
N LEU A 224 14.06 15.53 1.61
CA LEU A 224 12.86 15.22 0.83
C LEU A 224 12.28 13.91 1.35
N VAL A 225 11.10 13.97 1.97
CA VAL A 225 10.42 12.79 2.51
C VAL A 225 9.01 12.66 1.96
N ALA A 226 8.63 11.43 1.60
CA ALA A 226 7.33 11.09 1.06
C ALA A 226 6.44 10.41 2.11
N ALA A 227 5.15 10.73 2.10
CA ALA A 227 4.12 9.96 2.78
C ALA A 227 3.34 9.18 1.72
N ALA A 228 3.26 7.87 1.91
CA ALA A 228 2.52 6.98 1.04
C ALA A 228 1.03 6.96 1.41
N ILE A 229 0.17 6.96 0.40
CA ILE A 229 -1.28 6.81 0.54
C ILE A 229 -1.74 5.75 -0.45
N GLU A 230 -2.47 4.75 0.04
CA GLU A 230 -3.16 3.79 -0.81
C GLU A 230 -4.53 4.34 -1.23
N VAL A 231 -4.78 4.42 -2.53
CA VAL A 231 -6.11 4.71 -3.08
C VAL A 231 -6.75 3.38 -3.46
N TYR A 232 -7.84 3.01 -2.79
CA TYR A 232 -8.53 1.74 -3.00
C TYR A 232 -10.02 1.95 -3.27
N ALA A 233 -10.67 0.95 -3.87
CA ALA A 233 -12.13 0.90 -3.97
C ALA A 233 -12.68 -0.06 -2.92
N GLN A 234 -13.84 0.27 -2.34
CA GLN A 234 -14.61 -0.63 -1.49
C GLN A 234 -15.93 -0.97 -2.19
N ALA A 235 -16.17 -2.26 -2.42
CA ALA A 235 -17.36 -2.75 -3.11
C ALA A 235 -17.86 -4.05 -2.46
N ASP A 236 -19.16 -4.20 -2.29
CA ASP A 236 -19.83 -5.41 -1.78
C ASP A 236 -20.43 -6.16 -2.97
N LEU A 237 -19.67 -7.08 -3.53
CA LEU A 237 -20.20 -7.95 -4.56
C LEU A 237 -21.11 -9.00 -3.90
N ALA A 238 -22.13 -9.48 -4.62
CA ALA A 238 -22.95 -10.58 -4.14
C ALA A 238 -23.46 -11.42 -5.30
N VAL A 239 -23.46 -12.73 -5.12
CA VAL A 239 -23.96 -13.70 -6.11
C VAL A 239 -25.20 -14.39 -5.54
N SER A 240 -26.24 -14.50 -6.38
CA SER A 240 -27.35 -15.42 -6.15
C SER A 240 -27.48 -16.37 -7.33
N LYS A 241 -27.87 -17.61 -7.05
CA LYS A 241 -27.96 -18.66 -8.06
C LYS A 241 -29.18 -19.53 -7.83
N SER A 242 -29.91 -19.82 -8.89
CA SER A 242 -31.07 -20.73 -8.88
C SER A 242 -31.06 -21.63 -10.10
N GLY A 243 -31.70 -22.80 -9.99
CA GLY A 243 -31.88 -23.75 -11.08
C GLY A 243 -32.91 -24.81 -10.71
N PRO A 244 -33.20 -25.76 -11.61
CA PRO A 244 -34.09 -26.88 -11.32
C PRO A 244 -33.56 -27.73 -10.17
N ALA A 245 -34.45 -28.18 -9.28
CA ALA A 245 -34.08 -29.08 -8.17
C ALA A 245 -33.73 -30.51 -8.64
N PHE A 246 -34.07 -30.85 -9.89
CA PHE A 246 -33.76 -32.14 -10.49
C PHE A 246 -33.53 -32.04 -11.99
N GLY A 247 -32.87 -33.04 -12.56
CA GLY A 247 -32.63 -33.19 -13.99
C GLY A 247 -32.78 -34.62 -14.46
N VAL A 248 -33.15 -34.81 -15.73
CA VAL A 248 -33.21 -36.15 -16.34
C VAL A 248 -32.00 -36.31 -17.27
N VAL A 249 -31.36 -37.48 -17.28
CA VAL A 249 -30.28 -37.78 -18.22
C VAL A 249 -30.67 -37.43 -19.65
N GLY A 250 -29.83 -36.64 -20.33
CA GLY A 250 -30.06 -36.12 -21.68
C GLY A 250 -30.87 -34.83 -21.78
N SER A 251 -31.48 -34.35 -20.68
CA SER A 251 -32.18 -33.05 -20.65
C SER A 251 -31.23 -31.87 -20.43
N SER A 252 -31.71 -30.65 -20.65
CA SER A 252 -30.97 -29.42 -20.35
C SER A 252 -31.46 -28.79 -19.04
N LEU A 253 -30.53 -28.33 -18.20
CA LEU A 253 -30.79 -27.54 -17.00
C LEU A 253 -30.37 -26.10 -17.25
N THR A 254 -31.26 -25.16 -16.92
CA THR A 254 -30.98 -23.72 -17.02
C THR A 254 -30.78 -23.15 -15.63
N TYR A 255 -29.60 -22.60 -15.37
CA TYR A 255 -29.27 -21.91 -14.14
C TYR A 255 -29.34 -20.41 -14.36
N THR A 256 -30.00 -19.69 -13.45
CA THR A 256 -30.00 -18.23 -13.40
C THR A 256 -29.01 -17.77 -12.34
N VAL A 257 -28.07 -16.92 -12.72
CA VAL A 257 -27.06 -16.32 -11.83
C VAL A 257 -27.25 -14.81 -11.85
N THR A 258 -27.38 -14.19 -10.68
CA THR A 258 -27.39 -12.72 -10.55
C THR A 258 -26.21 -12.28 -9.74
N LEU A 259 -25.42 -11.36 -10.29
CA LEU A 259 -24.32 -10.67 -9.64
C LEU A 259 -24.73 -9.22 -9.38
N SER A 260 -24.54 -8.72 -8.16
CA SER A 260 -24.78 -7.33 -7.78
C SER A 260 -23.57 -6.72 -7.10
N ASN A 261 -23.46 -5.39 -7.15
CA ASN A 261 -22.56 -4.59 -6.31
C ASN A 261 -23.39 -3.68 -5.40
N SER A 262 -23.41 -3.91 -4.09
CA SER A 262 -24.11 -3.08 -3.10
C SER A 262 -23.28 -1.89 -2.59
N GLY A 263 -22.09 -1.68 -3.16
CA GLY A 263 -21.30 -0.46 -3.01
C GLY A 263 -20.25 -0.53 -1.89
N PRO A 264 -19.82 0.62 -1.35
CA PRO A 264 -20.19 1.99 -1.73
C PRO A 264 -19.65 2.43 -3.10
N ASP A 265 -18.53 1.88 -3.54
CA ASP A 265 -17.87 2.28 -4.79
C ASP A 265 -18.23 1.34 -5.94
N ALA A 266 -17.82 1.72 -7.15
CA ALA A 266 -17.83 0.79 -8.28
C ALA A 266 -16.75 -0.28 -8.07
N ALA A 267 -17.10 -1.55 -8.31
CA ALA A 267 -16.15 -2.65 -8.30
C ALA A 267 -15.38 -2.65 -9.64
N PRO A 268 -14.06 -2.46 -9.65
CA PRO A 268 -13.24 -2.60 -10.86
C PRO A 268 -13.01 -4.07 -11.20
N ASP A 269 -12.68 -4.36 -12.46
CA ASP A 269 -12.17 -5.65 -12.94
C ASP A 269 -12.94 -6.87 -12.40
N VAL A 270 -14.27 -6.78 -12.46
CA VAL A 270 -15.16 -7.80 -11.91
C VAL A 270 -15.13 -9.04 -12.79
N THR A 271 -14.97 -10.20 -12.17
CA THR A 271 -15.11 -11.50 -12.83
C THR A 271 -16.18 -12.33 -12.15
N LEU A 272 -16.91 -13.13 -12.94
CA LEU A 272 -17.89 -14.13 -12.50
C LEU A 272 -17.49 -15.46 -13.14
N SER A 273 -17.15 -16.45 -12.33
CA SER A 273 -16.74 -17.79 -12.75
C SER A 273 -17.76 -18.83 -12.30
N ASP A 274 -18.09 -19.76 -13.17
CA ASP A 274 -18.97 -20.89 -12.88
C ASP A 274 -18.39 -22.15 -13.53
N ALA A 275 -17.80 -23.01 -12.70
CA ALA A 275 -17.23 -24.28 -13.14
C ALA A 275 -18.29 -25.37 -12.97
N LEU A 276 -18.97 -25.70 -14.08
CA LEU A 276 -20.04 -26.69 -14.06
C LEU A 276 -19.49 -28.06 -13.61
N PRO A 277 -20.18 -28.76 -12.70
CA PRO A 277 -19.71 -30.04 -12.17
C PRO A 277 -19.68 -31.11 -13.27
N ALA A 278 -18.85 -32.14 -13.05
CA ALA A 278 -18.89 -33.33 -13.91
C ALA A 278 -20.32 -33.91 -13.94
N GLY A 279 -20.81 -34.24 -15.13
CA GLY A 279 -22.20 -34.64 -15.35
C GLY A 279 -23.11 -33.53 -15.85
N LEU A 280 -22.66 -32.26 -15.84
CA LEU A 280 -23.32 -31.11 -16.46
C LEU A 280 -22.43 -30.44 -17.52
N PRO A 281 -22.14 -31.07 -18.67
CA PRO A 281 -21.47 -30.39 -19.78
C PRO A 281 -22.19 -29.10 -20.19
N PHE A 282 -21.41 -28.02 -20.34
CA PHE A 282 -21.85 -26.73 -20.83
C PHE A 282 -22.54 -26.84 -22.19
N LEU A 283 -23.68 -26.17 -22.34
CA LEU A 283 -24.42 -26.05 -23.60
C LEU A 283 -24.37 -24.63 -24.15
N SER A 284 -24.77 -23.65 -23.35
CA SER A 284 -24.79 -22.25 -23.75
C SER A 284 -24.82 -21.31 -22.55
N GLN A 285 -24.55 -20.03 -22.81
CA GLN A 285 -24.80 -18.96 -21.86
C GLN A 285 -25.37 -17.73 -22.55
N SER A 286 -26.08 -16.91 -21.80
CA SER A 286 -26.52 -15.58 -22.24
C SER A 286 -26.62 -14.62 -21.06
N GLN A 287 -26.47 -13.33 -21.34
CA GLN A 287 -26.79 -12.27 -20.38
C GLN A 287 -28.23 -11.81 -20.62
N ILE A 288 -29.03 -11.76 -19.55
CA ILE A 288 -30.45 -11.43 -19.60
C ILE A 288 -30.70 -9.94 -19.30
N ASN A 289 -29.92 -9.38 -18.35
CA ASN A 289 -30.07 -8.00 -17.92
C ASN A 289 -28.76 -7.43 -17.36
N GLY A 290 -28.71 -6.11 -17.22
CA GLY A 290 -27.60 -5.38 -16.58
C GLY A 290 -26.59 -4.80 -17.58
N PRO A 291 -25.50 -4.19 -17.08
CA PRO A 291 -24.43 -3.65 -17.91
C PRO A 291 -23.74 -4.77 -18.70
N ALA A 292 -23.27 -4.49 -19.91
CA ALA A 292 -22.73 -5.53 -20.80
C ALA A 292 -21.44 -6.16 -20.25
N PHE A 293 -21.47 -7.48 -20.03
CA PHE A 293 -20.29 -8.29 -19.70
C PHE A 293 -19.66 -8.86 -20.98
N THR A 294 -18.35 -9.07 -20.94
CA THR A 294 -17.68 -9.97 -21.89
C THR A 294 -17.94 -11.40 -21.44
N LEU A 295 -18.71 -12.14 -22.24
CA LEU A 295 -19.02 -13.54 -21.95
C LEU A 295 -17.96 -14.44 -22.57
N SER A 296 -17.39 -15.35 -21.79
CA SER A 296 -16.43 -16.33 -22.29
C SER A 296 -16.63 -17.70 -21.64
N GLN A 297 -16.15 -18.74 -22.31
CA GLN A 297 -16.20 -20.11 -21.82
C GLN A 297 -14.96 -20.86 -22.30
N ALA A 298 -14.44 -21.73 -21.45
CA ALA A 298 -13.36 -22.65 -21.75
C ALA A 298 -13.67 -24.01 -21.11
N GLY A 299 -13.86 -25.04 -21.93
CA GLY A 299 -14.20 -26.38 -21.43
C GLY A 299 -15.54 -26.40 -20.69
N ASN A 300 -15.55 -26.75 -19.40
CA ASN A 300 -16.77 -26.74 -18.59
C ASN A 300 -16.88 -25.53 -17.66
N THR A 301 -16.07 -24.50 -17.87
CA THR A 301 -16.03 -23.30 -17.04
C THR A 301 -16.51 -22.09 -17.85
N VAL A 302 -17.51 -21.42 -17.31
CA VAL A 302 -17.99 -20.10 -17.77
C VAL A 302 -17.19 -19.03 -17.01
N SER A 303 -16.72 -18.03 -17.75
CA SER A 303 -15.99 -16.88 -17.19
C SER A 303 -16.51 -15.60 -17.83
N ASN A 304 -17.21 -14.78 -17.04
CA ASN A 304 -17.77 -13.51 -17.49
C ASN A 304 -17.04 -12.36 -16.80
N SER A 305 -16.75 -11.28 -17.52
CA SER A 305 -16.05 -10.13 -16.93
C SER A 305 -16.59 -8.78 -17.37
N ILE A 306 -16.39 -7.77 -16.52
CA ILE A 306 -16.68 -6.37 -16.82
C ILE A 306 -15.60 -5.49 -16.18
N ALA A 307 -15.16 -4.45 -16.88
CA ALA A 307 -14.11 -3.56 -16.38
C ALA A 307 -14.53 -2.78 -15.12
N SER A 308 -15.82 -2.49 -14.98
CA SER A 308 -16.37 -1.88 -13.77
C SER A 308 -17.86 -2.17 -13.61
N LEU A 309 -18.26 -2.62 -12.42
CA LEU A 309 -19.66 -2.75 -12.02
C LEU A 309 -19.99 -1.63 -11.04
N ALA A 310 -20.82 -0.67 -11.48
CA ALA A 310 -21.20 0.48 -10.66
C ALA A 310 -21.90 0.08 -9.36
N SER A 311 -21.76 0.92 -8.32
CA SER A 311 -22.50 0.78 -7.06
C SER A 311 -24.01 0.77 -7.33
N GLY A 312 -24.72 -0.20 -6.75
CA GLY A 312 -26.15 -0.44 -6.96
C GLY A 312 -26.51 -1.17 -8.26
N ALA A 313 -25.55 -1.48 -9.14
CA ALA A 313 -25.81 -2.20 -10.37
C ALA A 313 -25.88 -3.72 -10.15
N SER A 314 -26.67 -4.40 -11.00
CA SER A 314 -26.72 -5.86 -11.06
C SER A 314 -26.76 -6.35 -12.51
N ALA A 315 -26.28 -7.57 -12.72
CA ALA A 315 -26.32 -8.29 -13.99
C ALA A 315 -26.83 -9.72 -13.77
N THR A 316 -27.65 -10.21 -14.69
CA THR A 316 -28.24 -11.56 -14.61
C THR A 316 -27.85 -12.36 -15.85
N PHE A 317 -27.46 -13.62 -15.63
CA PHE A 317 -26.99 -14.56 -16.63
C PHE A 317 -27.80 -15.84 -16.59
N GLU A 318 -28.04 -16.43 -17.76
CA GLU A 318 -28.49 -17.81 -17.89
C GLU A 318 -27.33 -18.68 -18.35
N ILE A 319 -27.11 -19.78 -17.65
CA ILE A 319 -26.13 -20.82 -17.99
C ILE A 319 -26.90 -22.11 -18.20
N VAL A 320 -26.83 -22.65 -19.42
CA VAL A 320 -27.49 -23.89 -19.79
C VAL A 320 -26.46 -25.01 -19.85
N ALA A 321 -26.76 -26.13 -19.18
CA ALA A 321 -25.94 -27.33 -19.21
C ALA A 321 -26.80 -28.55 -19.60
N THR A 322 -26.20 -29.55 -20.22
CA THR A 322 -26.88 -30.83 -20.53
C THR A 322 -26.56 -31.84 -19.45
N VAL A 323 -27.53 -32.63 -19.00
CA VAL A 323 -27.28 -33.75 -18.09
C VAL A 323 -26.63 -34.89 -18.87
N SER A 324 -25.39 -35.22 -18.53
CA SER A 324 -24.60 -36.25 -19.23
C SER A 324 -25.28 -37.62 -19.20
N ALA A 325 -25.13 -38.38 -20.29
CA ALA A 325 -25.49 -39.80 -20.35
C ALA A 325 -24.72 -40.65 -19.32
N SER A 326 -23.55 -40.19 -18.88
CA SER A 326 -22.74 -40.84 -17.84
C SER A 326 -23.07 -40.40 -16.41
N ALA A 327 -24.03 -39.49 -16.22
CA ALA A 327 -24.40 -39.03 -14.88
C ALA A 327 -25.08 -40.17 -14.10
N THR A 328 -24.65 -40.37 -12.85
CA THR A 328 -25.19 -41.43 -11.98
C THR A 328 -26.60 -41.06 -11.52
N PRO A 329 -27.62 -41.90 -11.77
CA PRO A 329 -28.97 -41.66 -11.25
C PRO A 329 -28.96 -41.64 -9.71
N GLY A 330 -29.65 -40.67 -9.12
CA GLY A 330 -29.68 -40.40 -7.69
C GLY A 330 -28.54 -39.50 -7.19
N ALA A 331 -27.55 -39.16 -8.02
CA ALA A 331 -26.50 -38.23 -7.63
C ALA A 331 -27.03 -36.79 -7.56
N GLU A 332 -26.55 -36.04 -6.57
CA GLU A 332 -26.74 -34.60 -6.47
C GLU A 332 -25.57 -33.89 -7.15
N LEU A 333 -25.85 -33.08 -8.17
CA LEU A 333 -24.85 -32.24 -8.82
C LEU A 333 -25.02 -30.80 -8.35
N VAL A 334 -23.97 -30.26 -7.72
CA VAL A 334 -23.95 -28.90 -7.19
C VAL A 334 -23.24 -28.00 -8.18
N ASN A 335 -23.93 -26.99 -8.69
CA ASN A 335 -23.35 -25.96 -9.54
C ASN A 335 -23.09 -24.68 -8.73
N THR A 336 -21.89 -24.11 -8.81
CA THR A 336 -21.48 -22.95 -8.01
C THR A 336 -20.94 -21.85 -8.91
N ALA A 337 -21.45 -20.62 -8.71
CA ALA A 337 -20.92 -19.41 -9.32
C ALA A 337 -20.23 -18.56 -8.26
N THR A 338 -19.08 -17.99 -8.60
CA THR A 338 -18.27 -17.13 -7.71
C THR A 338 -17.88 -15.85 -8.45
N ALA A 339 -18.01 -14.71 -7.79
CA ALA A 339 -17.54 -13.42 -8.30
C ALA A 339 -16.30 -12.93 -7.54
N SER A 340 -15.51 -12.06 -8.19
CA SER A 340 -14.36 -11.40 -7.57
C SER A 340 -14.06 -10.05 -8.20
N SER A 341 -13.38 -9.19 -7.44
CA SER A 341 -12.84 -7.88 -7.81
C SER A 341 -11.65 -7.58 -6.90
N PRO A 342 -10.69 -6.72 -7.30
CA PRO A 342 -9.65 -6.24 -6.38
C PRO A 342 -10.15 -5.19 -5.36
N ALA A 343 -11.42 -4.74 -5.44
CA ALA A 343 -12.01 -3.90 -4.40
C ALA A 343 -12.09 -4.64 -3.05
N LEU A 344 -11.95 -3.89 -1.95
CA LEU A 344 -12.21 -4.41 -0.61
C LEU A 344 -13.69 -4.72 -0.45
N ASP A 345 -14.00 -5.97 -0.13
CA ASP A 345 -15.36 -6.44 0.10
C ASP A 345 -15.63 -6.64 1.60
N PRO A 346 -16.63 -5.94 2.18
CA PRO A 346 -16.95 -6.08 3.60
C PRO A 346 -17.65 -7.41 3.95
N THR A 347 -18.19 -8.12 2.96
CA THR A 347 -19.03 -9.31 3.13
C THR A 347 -18.68 -10.46 2.18
N PRO A 348 -17.39 -10.83 2.02
CA PRO A 348 -16.91 -11.66 0.92
C PRO A 348 -17.55 -13.06 0.79
N ASP A 349 -18.20 -13.57 1.84
CA ASP A 349 -18.89 -14.86 1.82
C ASP A 349 -20.11 -14.88 0.89
N ASN A 350 -20.72 -13.73 0.60
CA ASN A 350 -21.86 -13.61 -0.32
C ASN A 350 -21.44 -13.60 -1.82
N ASN A 351 -20.13 -13.63 -2.11
CA ASN A 351 -19.59 -13.65 -3.47
C ASN A 351 -19.71 -15.00 -4.16
N SER A 352 -20.33 -15.99 -3.51
CA SER A 352 -20.50 -17.33 -4.05
C SER A 352 -21.90 -17.85 -3.76
N ALA A 353 -22.53 -18.47 -4.75
CA ALA A 353 -23.81 -19.15 -4.56
C ALA A 353 -23.89 -20.45 -5.36
N SER A 354 -24.61 -21.42 -4.80
CA SER A 354 -24.77 -22.75 -5.37
C SER A 354 -26.23 -23.10 -5.62
N ALA A 355 -26.47 -23.93 -6.64
CA ALA A 355 -27.75 -24.58 -6.89
C ALA A 355 -27.51 -26.07 -7.14
N SER A 356 -28.31 -26.93 -6.48
CA SER A 356 -28.22 -28.39 -6.61
C SER A 356 -29.33 -28.96 -7.48
N ALA A 357 -28.99 -29.99 -8.26
CA ALA A 357 -29.96 -30.80 -8.99
C ALA A 357 -29.72 -32.29 -8.74
N THR A 358 -30.76 -33.02 -8.32
CA THR A 358 -30.74 -34.50 -8.27
C THR A 358 -30.97 -35.07 -9.67
N ILE A 359 -30.12 -36.01 -10.11
CA ILE A 359 -30.21 -36.59 -11.45
C ILE A 359 -31.07 -37.85 -11.45
N TYR A 360 -31.95 -37.95 -12.43
CA TYR A 360 -32.81 -39.10 -12.68
C TYR A 360 -32.66 -39.61 -14.11
N VAL A 361 -33.17 -40.81 -14.37
CA VAL A 361 -33.36 -41.33 -15.74
C VAL A 361 -34.84 -41.35 -16.08
N ALA A 362 -35.14 -41.18 -17.37
CA ALA A 362 -36.51 -41.21 -17.86
C ALA A 362 -37.20 -42.53 -17.46
N PRO A 363 -38.49 -42.50 -17.10
CA PRO A 363 -39.24 -43.72 -16.81
C PRO A 363 -39.22 -44.68 -18.01
N ALA A 364 -38.91 -45.94 -17.76
CA ALA A 364 -38.89 -46.99 -18.77
C ALA A 364 -39.46 -48.31 -18.23
N ILE A 365 -40.15 -49.05 -19.09
CA ILE A 365 -40.60 -50.41 -18.81
C ILE A 365 -39.94 -51.33 -19.83
N GLY A 366 -39.29 -52.39 -19.34
CA GLY A 366 -38.63 -53.40 -20.17
C GLY A 366 -39.12 -54.81 -19.85
N SER A 367 -39.15 -55.65 -20.88
CA SER A 367 -39.35 -57.11 -20.76
C SER A 367 -38.49 -57.82 -21.80
N ALA A 368 -38.36 -59.14 -21.67
CA ALA A 368 -37.82 -59.94 -22.76
C ALA A 368 -38.71 -59.81 -24.02
N ALA A 369 -38.09 -59.84 -25.20
CA ALA A 369 -38.81 -59.75 -26.47
C ALA A 369 -39.68 -60.99 -26.76
N SER A 370 -39.33 -62.13 -26.16
CA SER A 370 -40.11 -63.36 -26.17
C SER A 370 -39.86 -64.16 -24.90
N THR A 371 -40.82 -65.01 -24.54
CA THR A 371 -40.69 -66.03 -23.49
C THR A 371 -41.39 -67.30 -23.95
N THR A 372 -40.88 -68.46 -23.57
CA THR A 372 -41.44 -69.76 -23.94
C THR A 372 -41.99 -70.44 -22.69
N PHE A 373 -43.23 -70.90 -22.75
CA PHE A 373 -43.87 -71.64 -21.67
C PHE A 373 -44.07 -73.10 -22.07
N THR A 374 -43.90 -74.01 -21.10
CA THR A 374 -44.17 -75.43 -21.28
C THR A 374 -45.59 -75.74 -20.82
N ILE A 375 -46.37 -76.41 -21.67
CA ILE A 375 -47.75 -76.81 -21.37
C ILE A 375 -47.78 -77.69 -20.11
N GLY A 376 -48.67 -77.36 -19.18
CA GLY A 376 -48.86 -78.09 -17.91
C GLY A 376 -47.94 -77.68 -16.77
N SER A 377 -47.06 -76.70 -16.97
CA SER A 377 -46.13 -76.18 -15.95
C SER A 377 -46.33 -74.68 -15.72
N ALA A 378 -46.20 -74.23 -14.47
CA ALA A 378 -46.22 -72.81 -14.15
C ALA A 378 -45.04 -72.08 -14.84
N GLY A 379 -45.35 -70.97 -15.50
CA GLY A 379 -44.38 -70.11 -16.16
C GLY A 379 -44.20 -68.78 -15.44
N SER A 380 -43.05 -68.14 -15.63
CA SER A 380 -42.85 -66.74 -15.24
C SER A 380 -42.10 -65.97 -16.33
N PHE A 381 -42.34 -64.67 -16.41
CA PHE A 381 -41.49 -63.74 -17.14
C PHE A 381 -41.32 -62.49 -16.28
N SER A 382 -40.22 -61.77 -16.50
CA SER A 382 -39.90 -60.57 -15.72
C SER A 382 -40.25 -59.31 -16.52
N VAL A 383 -40.88 -58.35 -15.85
CA VAL A 383 -41.02 -56.97 -16.30
C VAL A 383 -40.23 -56.10 -15.33
N THR A 384 -39.39 -55.22 -15.86
CA THR A 384 -38.62 -54.28 -15.05
C THR A 384 -39.12 -52.87 -15.32
N ALA A 385 -39.43 -52.12 -14.27
CA ALA A 385 -39.71 -50.69 -14.34
C ALA A 385 -38.50 -49.93 -13.77
N THR A 386 -37.97 -48.96 -14.52
CA THR A 386 -36.83 -48.14 -14.12
C THR A 386 -37.14 -46.66 -14.33
N GLY A 387 -36.31 -45.77 -13.75
CA GLY A 387 -36.44 -44.32 -13.86
C GLY A 387 -37.31 -43.67 -12.79
N TYR A 388 -37.45 -42.33 -12.91
CA TYR A 388 -38.18 -41.50 -11.96
C TYR A 388 -39.20 -40.58 -12.66
N PRO A 389 -40.46 -40.53 -12.18
CA PRO A 389 -41.01 -41.44 -11.17
C PRO A 389 -41.04 -42.87 -11.70
N THR A 390 -40.85 -43.87 -10.82
CA THR A 390 -40.85 -45.27 -11.23
C THR A 390 -42.22 -45.65 -11.80
N PRO A 391 -42.28 -46.22 -13.02
CA PRO A 391 -43.55 -46.64 -13.61
C PRO A 391 -44.32 -47.59 -12.69
N ALA A 392 -45.60 -47.32 -12.47
CA ALA A 392 -46.49 -48.25 -11.78
C ALA A 392 -46.82 -49.43 -12.71
N LEU A 393 -46.65 -50.66 -12.23
CA LEU A 393 -47.01 -51.87 -12.95
C LEU A 393 -48.34 -52.42 -12.39
N ALA A 394 -49.31 -52.64 -13.28
CA ALA A 394 -50.55 -53.34 -12.96
C ALA A 394 -50.76 -54.46 -13.98
N ALA A 395 -51.16 -55.64 -13.50
CA ALA A 395 -51.53 -56.78 -14.33
C ALA A 395 -53.04 -56.99 -14.27
N SER A 396 -53.68 -57.20 -15.42
CA SER A 396 -55.12 -57.49 -15.52
C SER A 396 -55.35 -58.59 -16.57
N GLY A 397 -56.26 -59.52 -16.27
CA GLY A 397 -56.57 -60.67 -17.13
C GLY A 397 -56.09 -62.01 -16.54
N ALA A 398 -56.61 -63.12 -17.07
CA ALA A 398 -56.11 -64.45 -16.75
C ALA A 398 -54.94 -64.80 -17.68
N LEU A 399 -53.81 -65.24 -17.12
CA LEU A 399 -52.77 -65.89 -17.90
C LEU A 399 -53.35 -67.22 -18.45
N PRO A 400 -53.00 -67.63 -19.69
CA PRO A 400 -53.47 -68.89 -20.29
C PRO A 400 -53.15 -70.14 -19.46
#